data_AF-A0A7L5YTZ2-F1
#
_entry.id   AF-A0A7L5YTZ2-F1
#
_cell.length_a   1.000
_cell.length_b   1.000
_cell.length_c   1.000
_cell.angle_alpha   90.00
_cell.angle_beta   90.00
_cell.angle_gamma   90.00
#
_symmetry.space_group_name_H-M   'P 1'
#
loop_
_entity.id
_entity.type
_entity.pdbx_description
1 polymer ?
#
loop_
_entity_poly.entity_id
_entity_poly.type
_entity_poly.pdbx_seq_one_letter_code
_entity_poly.pdbx_strand_id
1 'polypeptide(L)'
;MLKLADELMVARVMAAELPDYLLGDRLFRQIVAKTPSGTQQPKMTLGSLLGRYRLLQHFAGIWTPPNTSNCQPSTQPSPRTDESTAQWIDYIQKELKSYLASWRWYIDECIRRGGCASTYSGEVWIRTRLALLVEEAAALNVPVLAEQGQLRRLDSQLRSVWQEGHSCWPTRRAISTRRIVIGGSTVCRPAPSTTAEFTAAPDFLLPNAPPAQVGRL
;
A
#
# COMPACT_ATOMS: atom_id res chain seq x y z
N MET A 1 -6.35 -2.58 17.62
CA MET A 1 -5.03 -2.16 18.12
C MET A 1 -3.98 -2.80 17.23
N LEU A 2 -3.19 -2.02 16.49
CA LEU A 2 -2.13 -2.58 15.62
C LEU A 2 -1.08 -3.26 16.51
N LYS A 3 -0.73 -4.51 16.18
CA LYS A 3 0.29 -5.27 16.91
C LYS A 3 1.62 -5.18 16.18
N LEU A 4 2.33 -4.06 16.37
CA LEU A 4 3.60 -3.77 15.66
C LEU A 4 4.67 -4.85 15.86
N ALA A 5 4.68 -5.52 17.02
CA ALA A 5 5.57 -6.66 17.26
C ALA A 5 5.27 -7.86 16.34
N ASP A 6 3.99 -8.11 16.02
CA ASP A 6 3.63 -9.14 15.06
C ASP A 6 4.07 -8.74 13.64
N GLU A 7 3.82 -7.48 13.27
CA GLU A 7 4.22 -6.91 11.97
C GLU A 7 5.73 -7.01 11.73
N LEU A 8 6.53 -6.72 12.75
CA LEU A 8 7.98 -6.88 12.71
C LEU A 8 8.38 -8.34 12.51
N MET A 9 7.78 -9.27 13.25
CA MET A 9 8.08 -10.70 13.12
C MET A 9 7.71 -11.22 11.72
N VAL A 10 6.55 -10.82 11.19
CA VAL A 10 6.17 -11.18 9.83
C VAL A 10 7.14 -10.58 8.81
N ALA A 11 7.48 -9.30 8.92
CA ALA A 11 8.41 -8.63 8.01
C ALA A 11 9.78 -9.32 7.98
N ARG A 12 10.29 -9.75 9.14
CA ARG A 12 11.55 -10.50 9.24
C ARG A 12 11.49 -11.84 8.53
N VAL A 13 10.42 -12.61 8.73
CA VAL A 13 10.24 -13.89 8.04
C VAL A 13 10.13 -13.66 6.53
N MET A 14 9.33 -12.69 6.09
CA MET A 14 9.23 -12.34 4.66
C MET A 14 10.57 -11.92 4.06
N ALA A 15 11.37 -11.13 4.77
CA ALA A 15 12.70 -10.70 4.32
C ALA A 15 13.70 -11.88 4.24
N ALA A 16 13.64 -12.82 5.18
CA ALA A 16 14.46 -14.03 5.15
C ALA A 16 14.07 -14.96 3.98
N GLU A 17 12.79 -15.02 3.67
CA GLU A 17 12.20 -15.83 2.58
C GLU A 17 12.31 -15.17 1.19
N LEU A 18 12.78 -13.93 1.13
CA LEU A 18 12.83 -13.13 -0.10
C LEU A 18 13.74 -13.71 -1.19
N PRO A 19 14.97 -14.19 -0.90
CA PRO A 19 15.80 -14.80 -1.94
C PRO A 19 15.12 -16.00 -2.61
N ASP A 20 14.60 -16.93 -1.81
CA ASP A 20 13.90 -18.13 -2.31
C ASP A 20 12.60 -17.77 -3.03
N TYR A 21 11.92 -16.71 -2.56
CA TYR A 21 10.71 -16.21 -3.21
C TYR A 21 11.01 -15.68 -4.63
N LEU A 22 12.06 -14.87 -4.79
CA LEU A 22 12.42 -14.32 -6.10
C LEU A 22 12.81 -15.44 -7.08
N LEU A 23 13.52 -16.47 -6.63
CA LEU A 23 13.89 -17.62 -7.47
C LEU A 23 12.71 -18.56 -7.78
N GLY A 24 11.58 -18.41 -7.09
CA GLY A 24 10.40 -19.25 -7.27
C GLY A 24 9.56 -18.90 -8.49
N ASP A 25 8.60 -19.77 -8.79
CA ASP A 25 7.60 -19.62 -9.86
C ASP A 25 6.24 -19.09 -9.37
N ARG A 26 6.08 -18.90 -8.04
CA ARG A 26 4.81 -18.52 -7.40
C ARG A 26 4.80 -17.07 -6.96
N LEU A 27 4.03 -16.25 -7.70
CA LEU A 27 3.82 -14.83 -7.39
C LEU A 27 3.19 -14.59 -5.99
N PHE A 28 2.29 -15.47 -5.55
CA PHE A 28 1.60 -15.38 -4.26
C PHE A 28 1.91 -16.61 -3.40
N ARG A 29 3.05 -16.61 -2.70
CA ARG A 29 3.48 -17.76 -1.89
C ARG A 29 2.93 -17.66 -0.47
N GLN A 30 2.36 -18.73 0.06
CA GLN A 30 1.97 -18.80 1.47
C GLN A 30 3.22 -19.04 2.32
N ILE A 31 3.45 -18.23 3.35
CA ILE A 31 4.51 -18.49 4.34
C ILE A 31 3.90 -18.62 5.74
N VAL A 32 4.69 -19.10 6.70
CA VAL A 32 4.32 -19.27 8.10
C VAL A 32 5.23 -18.42 8.97
N ALA A 33 4.67 -17.53 9.77
CA ALA A 33 5.40 -16.68 10.69
C ALA A 33 4.91 -16.92 12.13
N LYS A 34 5.84 -17.23 13.04
CA LYS A 34 5.54 -17.28 14.48
C LYS A 34 5.62 -15.87 15.04
N THR A 35 4.52 -15.36 15.59
CA THR A 35 4.45 -14.02 16.18
C THR A 35 4.05 -14.08 17.66
N PRO A 36 4.24 -13.02 18.45
CA PRO A 36 3.80 -12.97 19.84
C PRO A 36 2.32 -13.31 20.03
N SER A 37 1.47 -12.95 19.07
CA SER A 37 0.04 -13.29 19.09
C SER A 37 -0.31 -14.69 18.61
N GLY A 38 0.66 -15.49 18.20
CA GLY A 38 0.46 -16.83 17.66
C GLY A 38 1.02 -17.01 16.24
N THR A 39 0.68 -18.15 15.63
CA THR A 39 1.12 -18.45 14.27
C THR A 39 0.26 -17.72 13.24
N GLN A 40 0.91 -16.95 12.38
CA GLN A 40 0.28 -16.29 11.24
C GLN A 40 0.69 -16.95 9.93
N GLN A 41 -0.21 -16.86 8.95
CA GLN A 41 0.01 -17.35 7.60
C GLN A 41 -0.17 -16.20 6.59
N PRO A 42 0.80 -15.29 6.47
CA PRO A 42 0.74 -14.20 5.50
C PRO A 42 1.07 -14.70 4.08
N LYS A 43 0.52 -14.03 3.08
CA LYS A 43 0.96 -14.17 1.68
C LYS A 43 2.25 -13.39 1.48
N MET A 44 3.29 -14.08 1.04
CA MET A 44 4.54 -13.51 0.54
C MET A 44 4.31 -12.91 -0.84
N THR A 45 4.45 -11.59 -0.90
CA THR A 45 4.48 -10.76 -2.12
C THR A 45 5.40 -9.57 -1.85
N LEU A 46 6.02 -9.00 -2.89
CA LEU A 46 6.79 -7.76 -2.80
C LEU A 46 5.92 -6.63 -2.23
N GLY A 47 4.70 -6.44 -2.75
CA GLY A 47 3.81 -5.39 -2.25
C GLY A 47 3.46 -5.55 -0.75
N SER A 48 3.32 -6.79 -0.27
CA SER A 48 3.06 -7.06 1.15
C SER A 48 4.29 -6.80 2.00
N LEU A 49 5.48 -7.19 1.53
CA LEU A 49 6.74 -6.95 2.23
C LEU A 49 7.02 -5.45 2.34
N LEU A 50 6.95 -4.73 1.23
CA LEU A 50 7.11 -3.26 1.17
C LEU A 50 6.11 -2.55 2.10
N GLY A 51 4.84 -2.99 2.11
CA GLY A 51 3.81 -2.39 2.95
C GLY A 51 4.12 -2.53 4.44
N ARG A 52 4.63 -3.68 4.87
CA ARG A 52 5.05 -3.90 6.27
C ARG A 52 6.26 -3.06 6.63
N TYR A 53 7.23 -2.96 5.74
CA TYR A 53 8.39 -2.10 5.94
C TYR A 53 8.00 -0.64 6.10
N ARG A 54 7.14 -0.11 5.22
CA ARG A 54 6.66 1.27 5.31
C ARG A 54 5.85 1.53 6.58
N LEU A 55 5.02 0.56 6.98
CA LEU A 55 4.29 0.62 8.25
C LEU A 55 5.25 0.71 9.44
N LEU A 56 6.25 -0.17 9.50
CA LEU A 56 7.24 -0.20 10.57
C LEU A 56 8.09 1.09 10.59
N GLN A 57 8.46 1.63 9.42
CA GLN A 57 9.17 2.91 9.30
C GLN A 57 8.32 4.09 9.78
N HIS A 58 7.02 4.10 9.49
CA HIS A 58 6.11 5.15 9.97
C HIS A 58 6.01 5.16 11.50
N PHE A 59 5.89 3.97 12.11
CA PHE A 59 5.79 3.86 13.57
C PHE A 59 7.14 3.88 14.30
N ALA A 60 8.25 3.65 13.59
CA ALA A 60 9.61 3.74 14.11
C ALA A 60 9.93 5.12 14.73
N GLY A 61 9.37 6.21 14.18
CA GLY A 61 9.53 7.55 14.73
C GLY A 61 8.65 7.84 15.96
N ILE A 62 7.64 7.01 16.19
CA ILE A 62 6.64 7.17 17.27
C ILE A 62 6.94 6.20 18.44
N TRP A 63 7.66 5.11 18.16
CA TRP A 63 8.09 4.12 19.14
C TRP A 63 9.48 4.44 19.71
N THR A 64 9.50 5.14 20.84
CA THR A 64 10.67 5.19 21.73
C THR A 64 10.34 4.58 23.10
N PRO A 65 10.65 3.28 23.30
CA PRO A 65 11.05 2.79 24.63
C PRO A 65 12.42 2.07 24.62
N PRO A 66 13.04 1.85 25.80
CA PRO A 66 14.47 1.59 25.96
C PRO A 66 14.82 0.14 25.59
N ASN A 67 15.01 -0.13 24.30
CA ASN A 67 15.77 -1.26 23.72
C ASN A 67 15.56 -1.26 22.20
N THR A 68 16.00 -0.19 21.54
CA THR A 68 15.70 0.14 20.14
C THR A 68 16.50 -0.60 19.09
N SER A 69 17.51 -1.41 19.46
CA SER A 69 18.32 -2.16 18.48
C SER A 69 17.61 -3.36 17.85
N ASN A 70 16.57 -3.90 18.49
CA ASN A 70 15.90 -5.13 18.07
C ASN A 70 14.50 -4.91 17.47
N CYS A 71 14.01 -3.67 17.35
CA CYS A 71 12.62 -3.38 16.95
C CYS A 71 12.47 -2.76 15.56
N GLN A 72 13.57 -2.54 14.84
CA GLN A 72 13.51 -2.08 13.46
C GLN A 72 14.05 -3.14 12.51
N PRO A 73 13.45 -3.30 11.33
CA PRO A 73 14.17 -3.96 10.27
C PRO A 73 15.34 -3.05 9.86
N SER A 74 16.56 -3.58 9.91
CA SER A 74 17.80 -2.80 9.78
C SER A 74 17.96 -2.10 8.43
N THR A 75 17.28 -2.54 7.38
CA THR A 75 17.33 -1.94 6.04
C THR A 75 16.11 -2.36 5.23
N GLN A 76 15.53 -1.43 4.45
CA GLN A 76 14.50 -1.74 3.46
C GLN A 76 14.98 -2.87 2.53
N PRO A 77 14.14 -3.86 2.20
CA PRO A 77 14.54 -4.94 1.32
C PRO A 77 14.88 -4.36 -0.05
N SER A 78 16.01 -4.77 -0.59
CA SER A 78 16.50 -4.35 -1.90
C SER A 78 17.21 -5.54 -2.57
N PRO A 79 17.15 -5.63 -3.90
CA PRO A 79 17.97 -6.57 -4.64
C PRO A 79 19.45 -6.22 -4.44
N ARG A 80 20.31 -7.24 -4.31
CA ARG A 80 21.75 -7.07 -4.01
C ARG A 80 22.66 -7.36 -5.20
N THR A 81 22.12 -7.98 -6.24
CA THR A 81 22.82 -8.39 -7.46
C THR A 81 21.98 -8.01 -8.68
N ASP A 82 22.62 -7.90 -9.85
CA ASP A 82 21.93 -7.61 -11.12
C ASP A 82 20.85 -8.66 -11.43
N GLU A 83 21.14 -9.94 -11.24
CA GLU A 83 20.18 -11.03 -11.41
C GLU A 83 18.98 -10.88 -10.46
N SER A 84 19.24 -10.62 -9.16
CA SER A 84 18.16 -10.40 -8.20
C SER A 84 17.34 -9.14 -8.54
N THR A 85 17.94 -8.15 -9.20
CA THR A 85 17.28 -6.92 -9.64
C THR A 85 16.36 -7.19 -10.82
N ALA A 86 16.80 -7.95 -11.82
CA ALA A 86 15.96 -8.38 -12.93
C ALA A 86 14.74 -9.16 -12.44
N GLN A 87 14.96 -10.09 -11.50
CA GLN A 87 13.88 -10.87 -10.90
C GLN A 87 12.92 -10.02 -10.06
N TRP A 88 13.45 -9.05 -9.32
CA TRP A 88 12.64 -8.07 -8.57
C TRP A 88 11.72 -7.26 -9.49
N ILE A 89 12.27 -6.76 -10.61
CA ILE A 89 11.52 -5.99 -11.62
C ILE A 89 10.42 -6.85 -12.26
N ASP A 90 10.73 -8.09 -12.65
CA ASP A 90 9.75 -9.02 -13.20
C ASP A 90 8.60 -9.28 -12.21
N TYR A 91 8.91 -9.49 -10.93
CA TYR A 91 7.89 -9.65 -9.88
C TYR A 91 7.05 -8.40 -9.68
N ILE A 92 7.64 -7.19 -9.70
CA ILE A 92 6.90 -5.93 -9.64
C ILE A 92 5.86 -5.87 -10.78
N GLN A 93 6.28 -6.14 -12.01
CA GLN A 93 5.40 -6.09 -13.18
C GLN A 93 4.27 -7.11 -13.10
N LYS A 94 4.59 -8.35 -12.69
CA LYS A 94 3.61 -9.42 -12.49
C LYS A 94 2.60 -9.07 -11.39
N GLU A 95 3.07 -8.55 -10.25
CA GLU A 95 2.20 -8.13 -9.15
C GLU A 95 1.31 -6.94 -9.54
N LEU A 96 1.86 -5.92 -10.21
CA LEU A 96 1.09 -4.78 -10.70
C LEU A 96 -0.06 -5.23 -11.59
N LYS A 97 0.23 -6.10 -12.57
CA LYS A 97 -0.79 -6.65 -13.46
C LYS A 97 -1.86 -7.43 -12.69
N SER A 98 -1.46 -8.29 -11.76
CA SER A 98 -2.39 -9.09 -10.96
C SER A 98 -3.27 -8.22 -10.07
N TYR A 99 -2.68 -7.28 -9.33
CA TYR A 99 -3.43 -6.40 -8.43
C TYR A 99 -4.32 -5.43 -9.19
N LEU A 100 -3.91 -4.93 -10.36
CA LEU A 100 -4.77 -4.10 -11.21
C LEU A 100 -5.99 -4.88 -11.70
N ALA A 101 -5.83 -6.16 -12.04
CA ALA A 101 -6.95 -7.01 -12.42
C ALA A 101 -7.94 -7.21 -11.27
N SER A 102 -7.43 -7.52 -10.06
CA SER A 102 -8.27 -7.65 -8.86
C SER A 102 -8.95 -6.33 -8.49
N TRP A 103 -8.24 -5.21 -8.54
CA TRP A 103 -8.79 -3.89 -8.22
C TRP A 103 -9.86 -3.45 -9.21
N ARG A 104 -9.64 -3.71 -10.51
CA ARG A 104 -10.65 -3.50 -11.54
C ARG A 104 -11.90 -4.33 -11.26
N TRP A 105 -11.74 -5.62 -10.98
CA TRP A 105 -12.88 -6.50 -10.68
C TRP A 105 -13.71 -5.97 -9.50
N TYR A 106 -13.05 -5.53 -8.43
CA TYR A 106 -13.72 -4.91 -7.29
C TYR A 106 -14.50 -3.64 -7.67
N ILE A 107 -13.89 -2.74 -8.45
CA ILE A 107 -14.54 -1.49 -8.88
C ILE A 107 -15.70 -1.76 -9.84
N ASP A 108 -15.53 -2.68 -10.79
CA ASP A 108 -16.60 -3.09 -11.69
C ASP A 108 -17.79 -3.65 -10.91
N GLU A 109 -17.52 -4.46 -9.87
CA GLU A 109 -18.53 -4.98 -8.97
C GLU A 109 -19.23 -3.87 -8.17
N CYS A 110 -18.46 -2.92 -7.64
CA CYS A 110 -18.99 -1.73 -6.96
C CYS A 110 -19.97 -0.96 -7.84
N ILE A 111 -19.60 -0.70 -9.09
CA ILE A 111 -20.40 0.09 -10.03
C ILE A 111 -21.65 -0.68 -10.45
N ARG A 112 -21.51 -1.99 -10.71
CA ARG A 112 -22.57 -2.80 -11.29
C ARG A 112 -23.62 -3.26 -10.27
N ARG A 113 -23.22 -3.71 -9.08
CA ARG A 113 -24.14 -4.24 -8.05
C ARG A 113 -24.41 -3.28 -6.90
N GLY A 114 -23.59 -2.24 -6.73
CA GLY A 114 -23.59 -1.44 -5.50
C GLY A 114 -23.12 -2.27 -4.28
N GLY A 115 -23.30 -1.74 -3.07
CA GLY A 115 -23.11 -2.50 -1.83
C GLY A 115 -21.66 -2.86 -1.43
N CYS A 116 -20.66 -2.56 -2.27
CA CYS A 116 -19.27 -2.96 -2.02
C CYS A 116 -18.58 -2.22 -0.85
N ALA A 117 -19.26 -1.23 -0.26
CA ALA A 117 -18.78 -0.48 0.89
C ALA A 117 -18.38 -1.43 2.05
N SER A 118 -19.23 -2.43 2.33
CA SER A 118 -18.98 -3.40 3.40
C SER A 118 -17.68 -4.21 3.22
N THR A 119 -17.27 -4.43 1.97
CA THR A 119 -16.04 -5.16 1.62
C THR A 119 -14.82 -4.27 1.40
N TYR A 120 -15.01 -2.95 1.26
CA TYR A 120 -13.94 -2.00 0.92
C TYR A 120 -12.73 -2.08 1.87
N SER A 121 -12.96 -2.28 3.17
CA SER A 121 -11.87 -2.38 4.17
C SER A 121 -10.95 -3.59 3.95
N GLY A 122 -11.46 -4.68 3.36
CA GLY A 122 -10.65 -5.83 2.95
C GLY A 122 -9.89 -5.58 1.65
N GLU A 123 -10.47 -4.79 0.75
CA GLU A 123 -9.96 -4.58 -0.61
C GLU A 123 -8.96 -3.41 -0.71
N VAL A 124 -9.02 -2.44 0.20
CA VAL A 124 -8.14 -1.25 0.19
C VAL A 124 -6.64 -1.61 0.24
N TRP A 125 -6.29 -2.78 0.81
CA TRP A 125 -4.92 -3.27 0.81
C TRP A 125 -4.37 -3.50 -0.60
N ILE A 126 -5.21 -3.91 -1.55
CA ILE A 126 -4.82 -4.03 -2.96
C ILE A 126 -4.40 -2.67 -3.50
N ARG A 127 -5.19 -1.62 -3.22
CA ARG A 127 -4.88 -0.26 -3.66
C ARG A 127 -3.59 0.29 -3.03
N THR A 128 -3.35 -0.01 -1.75
CA THR A 128 -2.10 0.35 -1.06
C THR A 128 -0.90 -0.36 -1.69
N ARG A 129 -1.01 -1.66 -1.97
CA ARG A 129 0.06 -2.43 -2.63
C ARG A 129 0.38 -1.92 -4.03
N LEU A 130 -0.65 -1.55 -4.81
CA LEU A 130 -0.47 -0.91 -6.11
C LEU A 130 0.33 0.38 -6.02
N ALA A 131 0.06 1.23 -5.02
CA ALA A 131 0.85 2.45 -4.82
C ALA A 131 2.32 2.13 -4.54
N LEU A 132 2.58 1.20 -3.61
CA LEU A 132 3.93 0.81 -3.22
C LEU A 132 4.73 0.23 -4.39
N LEU A 133 4.10 -0.63 -5.20
CA LEU A 133 4.75 -1.23 -6.37
C LEU A 133 5.03 -0.19 -7.47
N VAL A 134 4.16 0.80 -7.64
CA VAL A 134 4.40 1.92 -8.57
C VAL A 134 5.56 2.79 -8.09
N GLU A 135 5.62 3.09 -6.79
CA GLU A 135 6.73 3.85 -6.20
C GLU A 135 8.06 3.08 -6.33
N GLU A 136 8.05 1.78 -6.05
CA GLU A 136 9.22 0.91 -6.22
C GLU A 136 9.66 0.82 -7.68
N ALA A 137 8.72 0.68 -8.63
CA ALA A 137 9.01 0.70 -10.05
C ALA A 137 9.66 2.02 -10.48
N ALA A 138 9.15 3.15 -9.98
CA ALA A 138 9.70 4.47 -10.28
C ALA A 138 11.13 4.62 -9.73
N ALA A 139 11.40 4.15 -8.50
CA ALA A 139 12.74 4.17 -7.91
C ALA A 139 13.76 3.37 -8.73
N LEU A 140 13.31 2.30 -9.40
CA LEU A 140 14.12 1.43 -10.26
C LEU A 140 14.10 1.84 -11.74
N ASN A 141 13.48 2.98 -12.10
CA ASN A 141 13.29 3.42 -13.49
C ASN A 141 12.59 2.37 -14.40
N VAL A 142 11.72 1.53 -13.82
CA VAL A 142 10.91 0.56 -14.57
C VAL A 142 9.75 1.30 -15.24
N PRO A 143 9.57 1.16 -16.56
CA PRO A 143 8.49 1.85 -17.26
C PRO A 143 7.12 1.24 -16.90
N VAL A 144 6.34 1.96 -16.08
CA VAL A 144 4.99 1.53 -15.61
C VAL A 144 3.90 2.56 -15.93
N LEU A 145 4.10 3.39 -16.96
CA LEU A 145 3.17 4.48 -17.30
C LEU A 145 1.76 3.98 -17.65
N ALA A 146 1.65 2.81 -18.29
CA ALA A 146 0.37 2.21 -18.64
C ALA A 146 -0.40 1.77 -17.39
N GLU A 147 0.27 1.10 -16.46
CA GLU A 147 -0.23 0.63 -15.18
C GLU A 147 -0.67 1.81 -14.31
N GLN A 148 0.15 2.87 -14.23
CA GLN A 148 -0.21 4.11 -13.55
C GLN A 148 -1.46 4.77 -14.16
N GLY A 149 -1.54 4.81 -15.49
CA GLY A 149 -2.71 5.32 -16.20
C GLY A 149 -3.98 4.51 -15.88
N GLN A 150 -3.86 3.18 -15.84
CA GLN A 150 -4.95 2.30 -15.47
C GLN A 150 -5.38 2.52 -14.02
N LEU A 151 -4.43 2.62 -13.09
CA LEU A 151 -4.71 2.90 -11.68
C LEU A 151 -5.45 4.23 -11.50
N ARG A 152 -5.00 5.30 -12.17
CA ARG A 152 -5.68 6.61 -12.14
C ARG A 152 -7.11 6.53 -12.67
N ARG A 153 -7.35 5.77 -13.74
CA ARG A 153 -8.71 5.55 -14.28
C ARG A 153 -9.60 4.83 -13.27
N LEU A 154 -9.11 3.74 -12.68
CA LEU A 154 -9.81 2.98 -11.65
C LEU A 154 -10.14 3.84 -10.43
N ASP A 155 -9.20 4.67 -9.96
CA ASP A 155 -9.43 5.59 -8.84
C ASP A 155 -10.50 6.65 -9.18
N SER A 156 -10.52 7.16 -10.40
CA SER A 156 -11.57 8.09 -10.86
C SER A 156 -12.94 7.41 -10.95
N GLN A 157 -13.00 6.17 -11.41
CA GLN A 157 -14.24 5.38 -11.41
C GLN A 157 -14.76 5.15 -9.98
N LEU A 158 -13.90 4.75 -9.06
CA LEU A 158 -14.28 4.57 -7.66
C LEU A 158 -14.78 5.89 -7.03
N ARG A 159 -14.11 7.01 -7.31
CA ARG A 159 -14.55 8.34 -6.85
C ARG A 159 -15.94 8.71 -7.35
N SER A 160 -16.32 8.30 -8.56
CA SER A 160 -17.65 8.61 -9.12
C SER A 160 -18.80 7.93 -8.37
N VAL A 161 -18.52 6.81 -7.67
CA VAL A 161 -19.50 6.09 -6.86
C VAL A 161 -19.34 6.35 -5.36
N TRP A 162 -18.37 7.18 -4.97
CA TRP A 162 -18.25 7.69 -3.61
C TRP A 162 -19.24 8.82 -3.39
N GLN A 163 -20.09 8.65 -2.40
CA GLN A 163 -20.92 9.71 -1.86
C GLN A 163 -20.41 10.10 -0.48
N GLU A 164 -20.33 11.40 -0.23
CA GLU A 164 -20.15 11.91 1.13
C GLU A 164 -21.38 11.56 1.97
N GLY A 165 -21.18 11.10 3.19
CA GLY A 165 -22.25 10.79 4.13
C GLY A 165 -22.11 11.54 5.46
N HIS A 166 -23.17 11.47 6.27
CA HIS A 166 -23.21 12.03 7.62
C HIS A 166 -22.27 11.32 8.61
N SER A 167 -21.65 12.12 9.49
CA SER A 167 -20.79 11.68 10.59
C SER A 167 -21.36 10.48 11.35
N CYS A 168 -20.53 9.47 11.55
CA CYS A 168 -20.90 8.21 12.18
C CYS A 168 -20.78 8.19 13.72
N TRP A 169 -20.54 9.36 14.33
CA TRP A 169 -20.32 9.49 15.77
C TRP A 169 -21.47 10.26 16.46
N PRO A 170 -22.00 9.77 17.60
CA PRO A 170 -23.00 10.49 18.38
C PRO A 170 -22.39 11.78 18.97
N THR A 171 -23.11 12.87 18.79
CA THR A 171 -22.66 14.25 19.01
C THR A 171 -22.36 14.58 20.48
N ARG A 172 -21.17 15.14 20.73
CA ARG A 172 -20.98 16.32 21.62
C ARG A 172 -19.62 17.02 21.46
N ARG A 173 -18.69 16.46 20.67
CA ARG A 173 -17.45 17.13 20.21
C ARG A 173 -17.10 16.71 18.78
N ALA A 174 -18.01 16.98 17.85
CA ALA A 174 -17.84 16.55 16.46
C ALA A 174 -16.77 17.40 15.76
N ILE A 175 -15.52 16.94 15.79
CA ILE A 175 -14.58 17.17 14.69
C ILE A 175 -15.24 16.57 13.44
N SER A 176 -15.33 17.32 12.34
CA SER A 176 -16.11 16.92 11.16
C SER A 176 -15.64 15.55 10.63
N THR A 177 -16.36 14.48 10.94
CA THR A 177 -16.07 13.15 10.38
C THR A 177 -17.03 12.87 9.24
N ARG A 178 -16.48 12.65 8.04
CA ARG A 178 -17.25 12.39 6.81
C ARG A 178 -17.47 10.88 6.70
N ARG A 179 -18.69 10.46 6.41
CA ARG A 179 -19.01 9.07 6.03
C ARG A 179 -18.73 8.90 4.54
N ILE A 180 -18.40 7.68 4.14
CA ILE A 180 -18.26 7.31 2.73
C ILE A 180 -19.37 6.29 2.45
N VAL A 181 -20.25 6.61 1.51
CA VAL A 181 -21.25 5.67 0.97
C VAL A 181 -20.72 5.17 -0.37
N ILE A 182 -20.66 3.85 -0.54
CA ILE A 182 -20.32 3.21 -1.83
C ILE A 182 -21.54 2.40 -2.29
N GLY A 183 -22.14 2.81 -3.41
CA GLY A 183 -23.26 2.07 -4.03
C GLY A 183 -24.44 1.81 -3.07
N GLY A 184 -24.85 2.81 -2.28
CA GLY A 184 -25.98 2.72 -1.35
C GLY A 184 -25.70 2.06 0.00
N SER A 185 -24.48 1.54 0.23
CA SER A 185 -24.06 0.99 1.53
C SER A 185 -23.06 1.91 2.25
N THR A 186 -23.15 1.94 3.58
CA THR A 186 -22.43 2.89 4.45
C THR A 186 -21.16 2.28 5.04
N VAL A 187 -20.04 3.01 5.00
CA VAL A 187 -18.84 2.75 5.84
C VAL A 187 -18.53 3.96 6.72
N CYS A 188 -18.34 3.70 8.01
CA CYS A 188 -17.99 4.68 9.02
C CYS A 188 -16.47 4.75 9.20
N ARG A 189 -15.86 5.93 9.06
CA ARG A 189 -14.42 6.15 9.33
C ARG A 189 -14.25 7.30 10.34
N PRO A 190 -13.35 7.23 11.33
CA PRO A 190 -12.99 8.40 12.13
C PRO A 190 -12.32 9.47 11.24
N ALA A 191 -12.61 10.76 11.49
CA ALA A 191 -11.85 11.84 10.84
C ALA A 191 -10.40 11.84 11.31
N PRO A 192 -9.46 12.24 10.45
CA PRO A 192 -8.21 12.80 10.94
C PRO A 192 -8.54 14.04 11.77
N SER A 193 -8.14 14.04 13.04
CA SER A 193 -8.27 15.21 13.90
C SER A 193 -7.29 16.29 13.43
N THR A 194 -7.84 17.47 13.11
CA THR A 194 -7.15 18.77 12.99
C THR A 194 -6.16 18.94 11.83
N THR A 195 -6.63 19.64 10.79
CA THR A 195 -5.92 20.61 9.91
C THR A 195 -4.58 20.21 9.27
N ALA A 196 -4.29 18.92 9.14
CA ALA A 196 -3.34 18.37 8.19
C ALA A 196 -3.93 17.07 7.63
N GLU A 197 -3.63 16.71 6.39
CA GLU A 197 -4.04 15.44 5.74
C GLU A 197 -5.46 15.38 5.14
N PHE A 198 -5.78 16.35 4.28
CA PHE A 198 -6.54 16.04 3.06
C PHE A 198 -5.88 16.73 1.87
N THR A 199 -4.64 16.33 1.60
CA THR A 199 -4.07 16.43 0.25
C THR A 199 -4.40 15.11 -0.45
N ALA A 200 -4.93 15.22 -1.65
CA ALA A 200 -5.28 14.12 -2.52
C ALA A 200 -4.04 13.27 -2.83
N ALA A 201 -3.82 12.17 -2.11
CA ALA A 201 -2.48 11.58 -2.03
C ALA A 201 -1.44 12.62 -1.55
N PRO A 202 -0.29 12.20 -1.00
CA PRO A 202 0.84 13.10 -1.10
C PRO A 202 1.11 13.28 -2.60
N ASP A 203 0.90 14.49 -3.10
CA ASP A 203 1.78 15.02 -4.15
C ASP A 203 3.21 14.86 -3.61
N PHE A 204 3.81 13.70 -3.89
CA PHE A 204 5.24 13.57 -3.84
C PHE A 204 5.75 14.37 -5.02
N LEU A 205 6.13 15.61 -4.72
CA LEU A 205 7.00 16.45 -5.50
C LEU A 205 8.10 15.56 -6.12
N LEU A 206 8.04 15.44 -7.45
CA LEU A 206 9.19 15.11 -8.27
C LEU A 206 10.33 16.05 -7.82
N PRO A 207 11.57 15.58 -7.61
CA PRO A 207 12.69 16.49 -7.49
C PRO A 207 12.79 17.28 -8.80
N ASN A 208 12.77 18.60 -8.67
CA ASN A 208 12.96 19.54 -9.76
C ASN A 208 14.14 19.09 -10.63
N ALA A 209 13.87 18.83 -11.91
CA ALA A 209 14.91 18.81 -12.92
C ALA A 209 15.62 20.18 -12.91
N PRO A 210 16.96 20.24 -12.96
CA PRO A 210 17.65 21.51 -13.11
C PRO A 210 17.22 22.16 -14.44
N PRO A 211 17.08 23.49 -14.50
CA PRO A 211 16.69 24.16 -15.73
C PRO A 211 17.73 23.88 -16.82
N ALA A 212 17.24 23.40 -17.97
CA ALA A 212 17.99 23.34 -19.20
C ALA A 212 18.54 24.75 -19.49
N GLN A 213 19.87 24.88 -19.53
CA GLN A 213 20.49 26.07 -20.10
C GLN A 213 20.14 26.10 -21.58
N VAL A 214 19.24 27.01 -21.93
CA VAL A 214 19.00 27.41 -23.32
C VAL A 214 20.25 28.18 -23.75
N GLY A 215 21.15 27.48 -24.44
CA GLY A 215 22.15 28.13 -25.28
C GLY A 215 21.44 28.93 -26.36
N ARG A 216 21.52 30.26 -26.27
CA ARG A 216 21.34 31.12 -27.44
C ARG A 216 22.67 31.18 -28.17
N LEU A 217 22.61 30.82 -29.45
CA LEU A 217 23.46 31.17 -30.60
C LEU A 217 24.90 31.59 -30.31
#